data_AF-A0A963A373-F1
#
_entry.id   AF-A0A963A373-F1
#
_cell.length_a   1.000
_cell.length_b   1.000
_cell.length_c   1.000
_cell.angle_alpha   90.00
_cell.angle_beta   90.00
_cell.angle_gamma   90.00
#
_symmetry.space_group_name_H-M   'P 1'
#
loop_
_entity.id
_entity.type
_entity.pdbx_description
1 polymer ?
#
loop_
_entity_poly.entity_id
_entity_poly.type
_entity_poly.pdbx_seq_one_letter_code
_entity_poly.pdbx_strand_id
1 'polypeptide(L)' 'MERLIECDVQINVGYLCPVGCVAVANDEHNTLAMLKRRPNESFGDLLKRLDRAIERAVELEEYIDEINT' A
#
# COMPACT_ATOMS: atom_id res chain seq x y z
N MET A 1 -9.01 -12.03 -12.01
CA MET A 1 -10.14 -12.43 -11.16
C MET A 1 -9.94 -11.73 -9.83
N GLU A 2 -10.96 -11.03 -9.35
CA GLU A 2 -10.95 -9.89 -8.43
C GLU A 2 -10.54 -10.22 -6.98
N ARG A 3 -9.24 -10.38 -6.69
CA ARG A 3 -8.74 -10.58 -5.32
C ARG A 3 -8.92 -9.36 -4.39
N LEU A 4 -9.09 -8.17 -4.95
CA LEU A 4 -9.21 -6.91 -4.19
C LEU A 4 -10.49 -6.81 -3.33
N ILE A 5 -11.44 -7.75 -3.47
CA ILE A 5 -12.73 -7.75 -2.75
C ILE A 5 -12.86 -8.95 -1.79
N GLU A 6 -11.92 -9.91 -1.83
CA GLU A 6 -12.02 -11.14 -1.02
C GLU A 6 -11.29 -11.06 0.34
N CYS A 7 -10.49 -10.03 0.58
CA CYS A 7 -9.86 -9.79 1.87
C CYS A 7 -10.37 -8.44 2.37
N ASP A 8 -10.71 -8.34 3.67
CA ASP A 8 -11.05 -7.11 4.40
C ASP A 8 -9.85 -6.13 4.43
N VAL A 9 -9.37 -5.75 3.25
CA VAL A 9 -8.23 -4.88 3.04
C VAL A 9 -8.76 -3.48 2.81
N GLN A 10 -8.47 -2.61 3.75
CA GLN A 10 -8.72 -1.19 3.61
C GLN A 10 -7.52 -0.54 2.91
N ILE A 11 -7.83 0.29 1.91
CA ILE A 11 -6.83 1.11 1.22
C ILE A 11 -7.06 2.58 1.60
N ASN A 12 -6.06 3.19 2.23
CA ASN A 12 -6.06 4.61 2.54
C ASN A 12 -5.06 5.34 1.63
N VAL A 13 -5.56 6.23 0.79
CA VAL A 13 -4.71 7.13 -0.01
C VAL A 13 -4.93 8.55 0.48
N GLY A 14 -3.84 9.21 0.88
CA GLY A 14 -3.92 10.53 1.45
C GLY A 14 -2.62 11.31 1.36
N TYR A 15 -2.62 12.50 1.97
CA TYR A 15 -1.43 13.30 2.16
C TYR A 15 -1.09 13.33 3.65
N LEU A 16 0.08 12.82 4.01
CA LEU A 16 0.60 12.80 5.37
C LEU A 16 1.74 13.80 5.48
N CYS A 17 1.57 14.92 6.17
CA CYS A 17 2.64 15.89 6.41
C CYS A 17 3.59 15.36 7.52
N PRO A 18 4.94 15.44 7.38
CA PRO A 18 5.74 16.01 6.28
C PRO A 18 6.13 14.99 5.18
N VAL A 19 5.62 13.76 5.24
CA VAL A 19 5.99 12.63 4.37
C VAL A 19 5.59 12.85 2.91
N GLY A 20 4.42 13.44 2.64
CA GLY A 20 3.87 13.69 1.31
C GLY A 20 2.62 12.85 1.01
N CYS A 21 2.33 12.61 -0.27
CA CYS A 21 1.27 11.67 -0.66
C CYS A 21 1.67 10.24 -0.30
N VAL A 22 0.79 9.52 0.39
CA VAL A 22 1.01 8.15 0.85
C VAL A 22 -0.17 7.27 0.47
N ALA A 23 0.10 5.99 0.25
CA ALA A 23 -0.90 4.95 0.09
C ALA A 23 -0.59 3.83 1.07
N VAL A 24 -1.58 3.47 1.88
CA VAL A 24 -1.48 2.44 2.91
C VAL A 24 -2.53 1.38 2.64
N ALA A 25 -2.15 0.13 2.73
CA ALA A 25 -3.04 -1.02 2.73
C ALA A 25 -2.89 -1.77 4.04
N ASN A 26 -4.01 -2.06 4.69
CA ASN A 26 -4.10 -2.79 5.94
C ASN A 26 -5.29 -3.75 5.92
N ASP A 27 -5.13 -4.92 6.53
CA ASP A 27 -6.25 -5.79 6.86
C ASP A 27 -6.75 -5.54 8.29
N GLU A 28 -7.69 -6.35 8.78
CA GLU A 28 -8.24 -6.23 10.14
C GLU A 28 -7.19 -6.40 11.26
N HIS A 29 -6.06 -7.05 10.97
CA HIS A 29 -5.08 -7.47 11.97
C HIS A 29 -3.73 -6.77 11.80
N ASN A 30 -3.33 -6.41 10.57
CA ASN A 30 -1.98 -5.97 10.22
C ASN A 30 -1.97 -4.90 9.13
N THR A 31 -0.93 -4.06 9.16
CA THR A 31 -0.62 -3.21 8.02
C THR A 31 0.16 -4.02 6.99
N LEU A 32 -0.41 -4.21 5.80
CA LEU A 32 0.18 -4.99 4.72
C LEU A 32 1.28 -4.21 4.00
N ALA A 33 1.01 -2.93 3.69
CA ALA A 33 1.97 -2.08 3.00
C ALA A 33 1.75 -0.59 3.29
N MET A 34 2.84 0.16 3.45
CA MET A 34 2.87 1.63 3.47
C MET A 34 3.82 2.12 2.39
N LEU A 35 3.27 2.80 1.39
CA LEU A 35 4.03 3.33 0.24
C LEU A 35 3.99 4.84 0.22
N LYS A 36 5.14 5.45 -0.04
CA LYS A 36 5.25 6.88 -0.29
C LYS A 36 5.23 7.13 -1.79
N ARG A 37 4.42 8.09 -2.22
CA ARG A 37 4.40 8.53 -3.62
C ARG A 37 5.75 9.13 -4.00
N ARG A 38 6.31 8.67 -5.11
CA ARG A 38 7.57 9.18 -5.66
C ARG A 38 7.32 10.43 -6.52
N PRO A 39 8.27 11.38 -6.62
CA PRO A 39 8.05 12.69 -7.26
C PRO A 39 7.72 12.66 -8.77
N ASN A 40 7.84 11.52 -9.45
CA ASN A 40 7.47 11.34 -10.86
C ASN A 40 6.47 10.19 -11.09
N GLU A 41 5.78 9.77 -10.03
CA GLU A 41 4.85 8.66 -10.06
C GLU A 41 3.42 9.14 -10.29
N SER A 42 2.72 8.50 -11.24
CA SER A 42 1.28 8.71 -11.43
C SER A 42 0.48 8.00 -10.34
N PHE A 43 -0.76 8.43 -10.11
CA PHE A 43 -1.62 7.75 -9.14
C PHE A 43 -1.86 6.27 -9.50
N GLY A 44 -1.97 5.96 -10.80
CA GLY A 44 -2.11 4.58 -11.26
C GLY A 44 -0.86 3.73 -11.00
N ASP A 45 0.34 4.30 -11.10
CA ASP A 45 1.58 3.58 -10.80
C ASP A 45 1.73 3.30 -9.30
N LEU A 46 1.30 4.25 -8.46
CA LEU A 46 1.24 4.05 -7.00
C LEU A 46 0.29 2.91 -6.64
N LEU A 47 -0.90 2.85 -7.25
CA LEU A 47 -1.85 1.76 -7.02
C LEU A 47 -1.32 0.41 -7.48
N LYS A 48 -0.66 0.34 -8.65
CA LYS A 48 -0.02 -0.91 -9.12
C LYS A 48 1.07 -1.39 -8.17
N ARG A 49 1.84 -0.47 -7.59
CA ARG A 49 2.84 -0.82 -6.55
C ARG A 49 2.18 -1.29 -5.27
N LEU A 50 1.07 -0.67 -4.87
CA LEU A 50 0.31 -1.08 -3.69
C LEU A 50 -0.26 -2.50 -3.87
N ASP A 51 -0.85 -2.78 -5.03
CA ASP A 51 -1.37 -4.11 -5.39
C ASP A 51 -0.27 -5.18 -5.29
N ARG A 52 0.89 -4.92 -5.88
CA ARG A 52 2.06 -5.81 -5.78
C ARG A 52 2.63 -5.90 -4.37
N ALA A 53 2.54 -4.85 -3.57
CA ALA A 53 2.99 -4.86 -2.18
C ALA A 53 2.06 -5.72 -1.31
N ILE A 54 0.75 -5.62 -1.51
CA ILE A 54 -0.26 -6.46 -0.86
C ILE A 54 -0.02 -7.93 -1.24
N GLU A 55 0.17 -8.22 -2.53
CA GLU A 55 0.47 -9.58 -3.01
C GLU A 55 1.68 -10.18 -2.28
N ARG A 56 2.77 -9.42 -2.13
CA ARG A 56 3.96 -9.87 -1.40
C ARG A 56 3.74 -10.01 0.10
N ALA A 57 2.97 -9.10 0.71
CA ALA A 57 2.64 -9.21 2.12
C ALA A 57 1.78 -10.46 2.40
N VAL A 58 0.85 -10.80 1.51
CA VAL A 58 -0.04 -11.96 1.65
C VAL A 58 0.65 -13.28 1.30
N GLU A 59 1.43 -13.32 0.22
CA GLU A 59 2.06 -14.57 -0.25
C GLU A 59 3.42 -14.84 0.39
N LEU A 60 4.18 -13.80 0.73
CA LEU A 60 5.57 -13.92 1.20
C LEU A 60 5.75 -13.40 2.64
N GLU A 61 4.70 -12.89 3.28
CA GLU A 61 4.77 -12.22 4.59
C GLU A 61 5.78 -11.05 4.60
N GLU A 62 6.04 -10.46 3.42
CA GLU A 62 6.94 -9.32 3.24
C GLU A 62 6.19 -7.99 3.32
N TYR A 63 6.13 -7.41 4.52
CA TYR A 63 5.51 -6.11 4.76
C TYR A 63 6.44 -4.97 4.29
N ILE A 64 5.93 -4.11 3.42
CA ILE A 64 6.69 -2.97 2.88
C ILE A 64 6.33 -1.71 3.66
N ASP A 65 7.29 -1.11 4.37
CA ASP A 65 7.12 0.17 5.05
C ASP A 65 8.13 1.20 4.54
N GLU A 66 7.70 2.09 3.64
CA GLU A 66 8.51 3.21 3.13
C GLU A 66 8.38 4.49 4.00
N ILE A 67 7.60 4.47 5.07
CA ILE A 67 7.32 5.64 5.92
C ILE A 67 8.20 5.66 7.18
N ASN A 68 8.46 4.51 7.81
CA ASN A 68 9.24 4.38 9.06
C ASN A 68 10.72 4.00 8.85
N THR A 69 11.28 4.21 7.66
CA THR A 69 12.72 3.99 7.38
C THR A 69 13.62 5.11 7.93
#